data_AF-A0A840QGG8-F1
#
_entry.id   AF-A0A840QGG8-F1
#
_cell.length_a   1.000
_cell.length_b   1.000
_cell.length_c   1.000
_cell.angle_alpha   90.00
_cell.angle_beta   90.00
_cell.angle_gamma   90.00
#
_symmetry.space_group_name_H-M   'P 1'
#
loop_
_entity.id
_entity.type
_entity.pdbx_description
1 polymer ?
#
loop_
_entity_poly.entity_id
_entity_poly.type
_entity_poly.pdbx_seq_one_letter_code
_entity_poly.pdbx_strand_id
1 'polypeptide(L)'
;MLFNYRELLNTHRDEIASLITAEHGKVHSDALGEVARGLEIVELACGIPQLLKGETSTQVSTRVDVESIRQPLGVVAGITPFNFPAMVPLWMFPLAIACGNPAISLG
;
A
#
# COMPACT_ATOMS: atom_id res chain seq x y z
N MET A 1 -8.41 -10.04 -1.51
CA MET A 1 -7.38 -9.96 -0.45
C MET A 1 -7.29 -8.56 0.15
N LEU A 2 -6.91 -7.52 -0.61
CA LEU A 2 -6.73 -6.17 -0.07
C LEU A 2 -7.99 -5.53 0.52
N PHE A 3 -9.18 -5.79 -0.05
CA PHE A 3 -10.44 -5.36 0.57
C PHE A 3 -10.65 -5.96 1.98
N ASN A 4 -10.36 -7.25 2.15
CA ASN A 4 -10.46 -7.88 3.49
C ASN A 4 -9.41 -7.30 4.44
N TYR A 5 -8.20 -7.00 3.95
CA TYR A 5 -7.16 -6.35 4.74
C TYR A 5 -7.58 -4.95 5.20
N ARG A 6 -8.20 -4.15 4.30
CA ARG A 6 -8.81 -2.87 4.65
C ARG A 6 -9.84 -3.02 5.76
N GLU A 7 -10.77 -3.97 5.62
CA GLU A 7 -11.81 -4.18 6.62
C GLU A 7 -11.22 -4.55 7.98
N LEU A 8 -10.26 -5.47 8.03
CA LEU A 8 -9.59 -5.85 9.27
C LEU A 8 -8.87 -4.66 9.91
N LEU A 9 -8.11 -3.89 9.13
CA LEU A 9 -7.46 -2.68 9.64
C LEU A 9 -8.46 -1.68 10.21
N ASN A 10 -9.60 -1.47 9.54
CA ASN A 10 -10.62 -0.56 10.00
C ASN A 10 -11.32 -1.07 11.28
N THR A 11 -11.65 -2.36 11.34
CA THR A 11 -12.25 -3.00 12.51
C THR A 11 -11.34 -2.92 13.73
N HIS A 12 -10.03 -3.10 13.56
CA HIS A 12 -9.04 -3.10 14.64
C HIS A 12 -8.32 -1.77 14.85
N ARG A 13 -8.75 -0.68 14.19
CA ARG A 13 -8.01 0.59 14.19
C ARG A 13 -7.73 1.17 15.58
N ASP A 14 -8.68 0.98 16.51
CA ASP A 14 -8.60 1.50 17.88
C ASP A 14 -7.62 0.68 18.73
N GLU A 15 -7.62 -0.64 18.55
CA GLU A 15 -6.65 -1.56 19.14
C GLU A 15 -5.24 -1.25 18.64
N ILE A 16 -5.07 -1.05 17.33
CA ILE A 16 -3.80 -0.67 16.72
C ILE A 16 -3.32 0.69 17.25
N ALA A 17 -4.21 1.68 17.34
CA ALA A 17 -3.88 3.00 17.88
C ALA A 17 -3.43 2.91 19.35
N SER A 18 -4.10 2.07 20.14
CA SER A 18 -3.72 1.78 21.53
C SER A 18 -2.34 1.16 21.65
N LEU A 19 -1.98 0.23 20.76
CA LEU A 19 -0.64 -0.36 20.71
C LEU A 19 0.43 0.68 20.33
N ILE A 20 0.16 1.51 19.32
CA ILE A 20 1.06 2.61 18.93
C ILE A 20 1.29 3.57 20.10
N THR A 21 0.23 3.94 20.83
CA THR A 21 0.33 4.77 22.04
C THR A 21 1.18 4.09 23.11
N ALA A 22 0.99 2.80 23.35
CA ALA A 22 1.73 2.05 24.36
C ALA A 22 3.23 1.93 24.04
N GLU A 23 3.59 1.72 22.77
CA GLU A 23 4.99 1.53 22.36
C GLU A 23 5.72 2.84 22.06
N HIS A 24 5.04 3.84 21.49
CA HIS A 24 5.66 5.05 20.94
C HIS A 24 5.28 6.33 21.69
N GLY A 25 4.41 6.24 22.70
CA GLY A 25 4.05 7.38 23.56
C GLY A 25 3.19 8.45 22.89
N LYS A 26 2.62 8.16 21.71
CA LYS A 26 1.72 9.09 21.01
C LYS A 26 0.40 9.23 21.74
N VAL A 27 -0.20 10.42 21.69
CA VAL A 27 -1.59 10.60 22.12
C VAL A 27 -2.48 9.70 21.26
N HIS A 28 -3.44 9.01 21.87
CA HIS A 28 -4.29 8.03 21.18
C HIS A 28 -4.99 8.61 19.94
N SER A 29 -5.44 9.87 19.99
CA SER A 29 -6.02 10.56 18.83
C SER A 29 -5.04 10.70 17.66
N ASP A 30 -3.76 10.94 17.95
CA ASP A 30 -2.71 11.09 16.93
C ASP A 30 -2.37 9.73 16.32
N ALA A 31 -2.32 8.69 17.15
CA ALA A 31 -2.14 7.31 16.70
C ALA A 31 -3.32 6.84 15.84
N LEU A 32 -4.56 7.17 16.22
CA LEU A 32 -5.74 6.87 15.41
C LEU A 32 -5.71 7.59 14.06
N GLY A 33 -5.31 8.87 14.05
CA GLY A 33 -5.12 9.63 12.81
C GLY A 33 -3.99 9.09 11.93
N GLU A 34 -2.97 8.46 12.52
CA GLU A 34 -1.95 7.74 11.77
C GLU A 34 -2.51 6.48 11.09
N VAL A 35 -3.24 5.64 11.82
CA VAL A 35 -3.86 4.43 11.28
C VAL A 35 -4.84 4.78 10.16
N ALA A 36 -5.65 5.83 10.34
CA ALA A 36 -6.60 6.30 9.33
C ALA A 36 -5.91 6.72 8.02
N ARG A 37 -4.82 7.50 8.10
CA ARG A 37 -4.03 7.89 6.92
C ARG A 37 -3.37 6.70 6.23
N GLY A 38 -2.97 5.68 7.00
CA GLY A 38 -2.50 4.42 6.42
C GLY A 38 -3.60 3.65 5.71
N LEU A 39 -4.81 3.63 6.29
CA LEU A 39 -5.99 2.97 5.72
C LEU A 39 -6.40 3.57 4.36
N GLU A 40 -6.32 4.89 4.20
CA GLU A 40 -6.54 5.57 2.92
C GLU A 40 -5.63 5.03 1.80
N ILE A 41 -4.38 4.66 2.10
CA ILE A 41 -3.48 4.06 1.11
C ILE A 41 -3.86 2.61 0.81
N VAL A 42 -4.36 1.87 1.79
CA VAL A 42 -4.89 0.52 1.55
C VAL A 42 -6.14 0.58 0.65
N GLU A 43 -6.98 1.60 0.84
CA GLU A 43 -8.12 1.87 -0.05
C GLU A 43 -7.67 2.18 -1.47
N LEU A 44 -6.67 3.05 -1.65
CA LEU A 44 -6.05 3.30 -2.94
C LEU A 44 -5.51 1.99 -3.56
N ALA A 45 -4.84 1.16 -2.76
CA ALA A 45 -4.28 -0.12 -3.21
C ALA A 45 -5.36 -1.09 -3.71
N CYS A 46 -6.58 -1.02 -3.19
CA CYS A 46 -7.70 -1.82 -3.70
C CYS A 46 -8.09 -1.44 -5.15
N GLY A 47 -7.82 -0.19 -5.57
CA GLY A 47 -8.07 0.31 -6.92
C GLY A 47 -6.88 0.26 -7.89
N ILE A 48 -5.70 -0.17 -7.43
CA ILE A 48 -4.45 -0.20 -8.20
C ILE A 48 -4.52 -0.94 -9.55
N PRO A 49 -5.30 -2.02 -9.75
CA PRO A 49 -5.37 -2.69 -11.06
C PRO A 49 -5.72 -1.76 -12.22
N GLN A 50 -6.51 -0.70 -11.99
CA GLN A 50 -6.80 0.31 -13.01
C GLN A 50 -5.56 1.14 -13.38
N LEU A 51 -4.67 1.40 -12.43
CA LEU A 51 -3.42 2.15 -12.60
C LEU A 51 -2.28 1.30 -13.17
N LEU A 52 -2.43 -0.03 -13.14
CA LEU A 52 -1.47 -0.98 -13.73
C LEU A 52 -1.72 -1.25 -15.22
N LYS A 53 -2.80 -0.72 -15.79
CA LYS A 53 -3.06 -0.86 -17.21
C LYS A 53 -1.88 -0.31 -18.02
N GLY A 54 -1.43 -1.13 -18.96
CA GLY A 54 -0.51 -0.73 -20.00
C GLY A 54 -1.16 0.20 -21.02
N GLU A 55 -0.39 0.58 -22.02
CA GLU A 55 -0.85 1.43 -23.11
C GLU A 55 -0.67 0.72 -24.44
N THR A 56 -1.58 0.96 -25.37
CA THR A 56 -1.54 0.41 -26.72
C THR A 56 -1.62 1.55 -27.73
N SER A 57 -0.66 1.60 -28.65
CA SER A 57 -0.65 2.51 -29.81
C SER A 57 -0.81 1.69 -31.08
N THR A 58 -1.94 1.86 -31.77
CA THR A 58 -2.21 1.15 -33.02
C THR A 58 -1.64 1.91 -34.21
N GLN A 59 -1.21 1.20 -35.25
CA GLN A 59 -0.76 1.76 -36.53
C GLN A 59 0.38 2.78 -36.40
N VAL A 60 1.35 2.52 -35.52
CA VAL A 60 2.57 3.35 -35.44
C VAL A 60 3.43 3.22 -36.71
N SER A 61 3.24 2.13 -37.47
CA SER A 61 3.74 1.94 -38.84
C SER A 61 2.84 0.94 -39.60
N THR A 62 3.12 0.73 -40.88
CA THR A 62 2.35 -0.19 -41.74
C THR A 62 2.32 -1.60 -41.15
N ARG A 63 1.14 -2.02 -40.65
CA ARG A 63 0.92 -3.30 -39.96
C ARG A 63 1.75 -3.47 -38.68
N VAL A 64 2.01 -2.38 -37.97
CA VAL A 64 2.72 -2.39 -36.69
C VAL A 64 1.91 -1.67 -35.63
N ASP A 65 1.59 -2.40 -34.56
CA ASP A 65 1.05 -1.88 -33.31
C ASP A 65 2.12 -2.02 -32.22
N VAL A 66 2.04 -1.16 -31.19
CA VAL A 66 2.95 -1.20 -30.04
C VAL A 66 2.12 -1.28 -28.77
N GLU A 67 2.51 -2.18 -27.88
CA GLU A 67 1.92 -2.35 -26.56
C GLU A 67 2.98 -2.20 -25.48
N SER A 68 2.60 -1.60 -24.36
CA SER A 68 3.38 -1.58 -23.13
C SER A 68 2.59 -2.31 -22.05
N ILE A 69 3.30 -3.03 -21.18
CA ILE A 69 2.70 -3.72 -20.03
C ILE A 69 3.49 -3.36 -18.78
N ARG A 70 2.80 -3.29 -17.63
CA ARG A 70 3.43 -3.11 -16.32
C ARG A 70 3.53 -4.48 -15.65
N GLN A 71 4.73 -4.84 -15.22
CA GLN A 71 5.00 -6.12 -14.57
C GLN A 71 5.62 -5.88 -13.17
N PRO A 72 5.39 -6.77 -12.21
CA PRO A 72 6.09 -6.72 -10.93
C PRO A 72 7.60 -6.86 -11.15
N LEU A 73 8.39 -6.15 -10.34
CA LEU A 73 9.84 -6.15 -10.42
C LEU A 73 10.46 -7.30 -9.63
N GLY A 74 9.74 -7.86 -8.66
CA GLY A 74 10.20 -8.94 -7.80
C GLY A 74 10.04 -8.60 -6.33
N VAL A 75 10.97 -9.04 -5.50
CA VAL A 75 10.90 -8.82 -4.03
C VAL A 75 11.23 -7.37 -3.70
N VAL A 76 10.41 -6.74 -2.85
CA VAL A 76 10.61 -5.38 -2.35
C VAL A 76 10.84 -5.42 -0.84
N ALA A 77 11.90 -4.73 -0.39
CA ALA A 77 12.19 -4.51 1.03
C ALA A 77 11.80 -3.09 1.43
N GLY A 78 11.03 -2.95 2.52
CA GLY A 78 10.70 -1.66 3.11
C GLY A 78 11.38 -1.48 4.47
N ILE A 79 12.06 -0.36 4.65
CA ILE A 79 12.67 0.06 5.92
C ILE A 79 11.94 1.32 6.35
N THR A 80 11.36 1.30 7.55
CA THR A 80 10.49 2.39 8.02
C THR A 80 11.06 3.06 9.26
N PRO A 81 10.93 4.39 9.40
CA PRO A 81 11.36 5.08 10.61
C PRO A 81 10.41 4.79 11.78
N PHE A 82 10.92 4.93 13.00
CA PHE A 82 10.15 4.64 14.23
C PHE A 82 8.99 5.63 14.47
N ASN A 83 9.04 6.83 13.90
CA ASN A 83 8.11 7.90 14.27
C ASN A 83 6.70 7.73 13.69
N PHE A 84 6.48 6.81 12.75
CA PHE A 84 5.17 6.49 12.18
C PHE A 84 5.06 4.98 11.90
N PRO A 85 4.95 4.16 12.96
CA PRO A 85 5.05 2.71 12.89
C PRO A 85 3.88 2.01 12.16
N ALA A 86 2.78 2.71 11.88
CA ALA A 86 1.68 2.18 11.08
C ALA A 86 1.59 2.86 9.71
N MET A 87 1.63 4.19 9.67
CA MET A 87 1.39 4.93 8.43
C MET A 87 2.45 4.66 7.37
N VAL A 88 3.74 4.69 7.72
CA VAL A 88 4.80 4.51 6.71
C VAL A 88 4.83 3.08 6.17
N PRO A 89 4.73 2.01 6.98
CA PRO A 89 4.54 0.65 6.47
C PRO A 89 3.35 0.50 5.51
N LEU A 90 2.21 1.10 5.86
CA LEU A 90 1.00 1.07 5.03
C LEU A 90 1.14 1.86 3.72
N TRP A 91 2.11 2.77 3.62
CA TRP A 91 2.45 3.45 2.37
C TRP A 91 3.28 2.60 1.42
N MET A 92 3.87 1.51 1.90
CA MET A 92 4.80 0.69 1.13
C MET A 92 4.18 -0.65 0.71
N PHE A 93 3.85 -1.48 1.69
CA PHE A 93 3.54 -2.90 1.45
C PHE A 93 2.22 -3.14 0.72
N PRO A 94 1.11 -2.45 1.05
CA PRO A 94 -0.15 -2.63 0.33
C PRO A 94 -0.02 -2.34 -1.17
N LEU A 95 0.72 -1.29 -1.54
CA LEU A 95 0.99 -0.94 -2.93
C LEU A 95 1.91 -1.96 -3.61
N ALA A 96 3.00 -2.37 -2.96
CA ALA A 96 3.91 -3.38 -3.49
C ALA A 96 3.16 -4.69 -3.83
N ILE A 97 2.35 -5.16 -2.88
CA ILE A 97 1.52 -6.36 -3.01
C ILE A 97 0.45 -6.18 -4.10
N ALA A 98 -0.23 -5.03 -4.15
CA ALA A 98 -1.22 -4.72 -5.18
C ALA A 98 -0.61 -4.74 -6.60
N CYS A 99 0.65 -4.31 -6.72
CA CYS A 99 1.44 -4.36 -7.94
C CYS A 99 2.02 -5.75 -8.25
N GLY A 100 1.76 -6.77 -7.45
CA GLY A 100 2.22 -8.14 -7.66
C GLY A 100 3.63 -8.44 -7.12
N ASN A 101 4.19 -7.55 -6.30
CA ASN A 101 5.52 -7.74 -5.71
C ASN A 101 5.40 -8.41 -4.34
N PRO A 102 6.13 -9.51 -4.07
CA PRO A 102 6.35 -9.97 -2.71
C PRO A 102 7.05 -8.88 -1.88
N ALA A 103 6.63 -8.71 -0.63
CA ALA A 103 7.07 -7.63 0.22
C ALA A 103 7.65 -8.15 1.54
N ILE A 104 8.77 -7.55 1.98
CA ILE A 104 9.41 -7.82 3.27
C ILE A 104 9.56 -6.47 4.01
N SER A 105 9.14 -6.44 5.28
CA SER A 105 9.29 -5.27 6.16
C SER A 105 10.42 -5.48 7.14
N LEU A 106 11.26 -4.46 7.31
CA LEU A 106 12.26 -4.37 8.36
C LEU A 106 11.93 -3.14 9.21
N GLY A 107 11.48 -3.39 10.44
CA GLY A 107 11.19 -2.38 11.46
C GLY A 107 12.29 -2.33 12.51
#